data_AF-A0A764W9S1-F1
#
_entry.id   AF-A0A764W9S1-F1
#
_cell.length_a   1.000
_cell.length_b   1.000
_cell.length_c   1.000
_cell.angle_alpha   90.00
_cell.angle_beta   90.00
_cell.angle_gamma   90.00
#
_symmetry.space_group_name_H-M   'P 1'
#
loop_
_entity.id
_entity.type
_entity.pdbx_description
1 polymer ?
#
loop_
_entity_poly.entity_id
_entity_poly.type
_entity_poly.pdbx_seq_one_letter_code
_entity_poly.pdbx_strand_id
1 'polypeptide(L)'
;MAKNIKAGKVARHRIKNNNTFTTHHNISFSFKYLDDDNAKFSFNRQSTDYFCKIFDRLKSLSTMTVTEFVSNRSSSLKSHCIKWEDTSVPQGFEHLNEQFQAYPPYQFAISRNEHGRIHGFLLTIFSILSGLIQRTTFTHDIFMEYTISVKIENIDGEKIYVARVDELPDVEEYADTRDMALTLALDTIRTTQKFFNEKGMSFPHQRRTHAKNL
;
A
#
# COMPACT_ATOMS: atom_id res chain seq x y z
N MET A 1 12.96 65.95 23.66
CA MET A 1 13.18 65.17 22.41
C MET A 1 12.65 63.76 22.63
N ALA A 2 11.69 63.29 21.82
CA ALA A 2 11.12 61.95 21.95
C ALA A 2 11.88 60.93 21.07
N LYS A 3 12.21 59.75 21.60
CA LYS A 3 12.81 58.65 20.83
C LYS A 3 11.69 57.77 20.25
N ASN A 4 11.48 57.83 18.93
CA ASN A 4 10.64 56.87 18.23
C ASN A 4 11.37 55.52 18.11
N ILE A 5 10.81 54.47 18.74
CA ILE A 5 11.28 53.09 18.57
C ILE A 5 10.47 52.44 17.46
N LYS A 6 11.11 52.12 16.33
CA LYS A 6 10.49 51.30 15.27
C LYS A 6 10.54 49.83 15.68
N ALA A 7 9.40 49.14 15.64
CA ALA A 7 9.33 47.71 15.90
C ALA A 7 10.11 46.91 14.83
N GLY A 8 11.18 46.23 15.24
CA GLY A 8 11.91 45.30 14.39
C GLY A 8 11.11 44.01 14.13
N LYS A 9 11.23 43.44 12.93
CA LYS A 9 10.65 42.13 12.61
C LYS A 9 11.13 41.08 13.61
N VAL A 10 10.21 40.45 14.34
CA VAL A 10 10.52 39.28 15.17
C VAL A 10 11.01 38.16 14.24
N ALA A 11 12.29 37.82 14.36
CA ALA A 11 12.89 36.71 13.62
C ALA A 11 12.26 35.40 14.12
N ARG A 12 11.34 34.83 13.32
CA ARG A 12 10.72 33.54 13.57
C ARG A 12 11.81 32.47 13.73
N HIS A 13 12.14 32.15 14.98
CA HIS A 13 13.04 31.05 15.29
C HIS A 13 12.34 29.75 14.91
N ARG A 14 12.71 29.22 13.74
CA ARG A 14 12.28 27.91 13.28
C ARG A 14 12.85 26.89 14.25
N ILE A 15 12.01 26.40 15.16
CA ILE A 15 12.34 25.27 16.03
C ILE A 15 12.73 24.11 15.11
N LYS A 16 14.02 23.78 15.09
CA LYS A 16 14.49 22.53 14.53
C LYS A 16 14.16 21.46 15.57
N ASN A 17 13.26 20.55 15.26
CA ASN A 17 13.13 19.31 16.03
C ASN A 17 14.43 18.53 15.88
N ASN A 18 15.32 18.68 16.86
CA ASN A 18 16.54 17.90 17.00
C ASN A 18 16.20 16.51 17.56
N ASN A 19 15.36 15.74 16.87
CA ASN A 19 15.46 14.28 16.93
C ASN A 19 16.69 13.87 16.11
N THR A 20 17.86 14.11 16.69
CA THR A 20 19.14 13.66 16.17
C THR A 20 19.21 12.16 16.38
N PHE A 21 18.67 11.38 15.43
CA PHE A 21 18.89 9.95 15.30
C PHE A 21 20.35 9.67 14.92
N THR A 22 21.29 9.94 15.84
CA THR A 22 22.72 9.63 15.71
C THR A 22 22.97 8.15 16.00
N THR A 23 22.27 7.29 15.27
CA THR A 23 22.52 5.85 15.24
C THR A 23 23.34 5.54 13.98
N HIS A 24 24.60 5.15 14.19
CA HIS A 24 25.47 4.62 13.14
C HIS A 24 25.07 3.20 12.68
N HIS A 25 23.99 2.64 13.25
CA HIS A 25 23.42 1.39 12.80
C HIS A 25 22.73 1.55 11.45
N ASN A 26 22.82 0.51 10.63
CA ASN A 26 22.08 0.40 9.38
C ASN A 26 20.57 0.47 9.63
N ILE A 27 19.84 1.02 8.66
CA ILE A 27 18.38 1.01 8.69
C ILE A 27 17.87 -0.43 8.55
N SER A 28 16.98 -0.81 9.47
CA SER A 28 16.21 -2.05 9.42
C SER A 28 14.73 -1.72 9.21
N PHE A 29 13.97 -2.67 8.66
CA PHE A 29 12.55 -2.50 8.35
C PHE A 29 11.69 -3.48 9.15
N SER A 30 10.60 -2.97 9.72
CA SER A 30 9.59 -3.76 10.45
C SER A 30 8.25 -3.66 9.72
N PHE A 31 7.59 -4.79 9.49
CA PHE A 31 6.26 -4.88 8.88
C PHE A 31 5.13 -5.02 9.93
N LYS A 32 5.43 -4.81 11.22
CA LYS A 32 4.48 -5.04 12.32
C LYS A 32 3.16 -4.27 12.19
N TYR A 33 3.18 -3.11 11.52
CA TYR A 33 2.02 -2.24 11.34
C TYR A 33 1.59 -2.15 9.87
N LEU A 34 1.96 -3.12 9.04
CA LEU A 34 1.60 -3.12 7.63
C LEU A 34 0.07 -3.16 7.45
N ASP A 35 -0.50 -2.08 6.91
CA ASP A 35 -1.91 -1.87 6.59
C ASP A 35 -2.16 -2.30 5.14
N ASP A 36 -2.80 -3.46 4.99
CA ASP A 36 -3.21 -4.04 3.71
C ASP A 36 -4.73 -3.97 3.45
N ASP A 37 -5.51 -3.67 4.48
CA ASP A 37 -6.95 -3.43 4.42
C ASP A 37 -7.29 -2.09 3.75
N ASN A 38 -6.45 -1.07 3.89
CA ASN A 38 -6.66 0.21 3.23
C ASN A 38 -6.54 0.05 1.71
N ALA A 39 -7.67 0.21 1.01
CA ALA A 39 -7.83 0.02 -0.44
C ALA A 39 -6.83 0.77 -1.34
N LYS A 40 -6.08 1.73 -0.79
CA LYS A 40 -5.09 2.56 -1.51
C LYS A 40 -3.64 2.21 -1.20
N PHE A 41 -3.44 1.46 -0.11
CA PHE A 41 -2.15 0.96 0.38
C PHE A 41 -2.00 -0.56 0.19
N SER A 42 -3.14 -1.25 0.03
CA SER A 42 -3.23 -2.69 -0.19
C SER A 42 -2.34 -3.18 -1.33
N PHE A 43 -1.60 -4.25 -1.03
CA PHE A 43 -0.75 -4.97 -1.97
C PHE A 43 -1.39 -6.28 -2.43
N ASN A 44 -2.62 -6.58 -2.01
CA ASN A 44 -3.37 -7.82 -2.29
C ASN A 44 -3.72 -8.02 -3.79
N ARG A 45 -3.31 -7.10 -4.66
CA ARG A 45 -3.47 -7.14 -6.13
C ARG A 45 -2.16 -6.92 -6.90
N GLN A 46 -1.01 -6.94 -6.22
CA GLN A 46 0.30 -6.72 -6.83
C GLN A 46 0.94 -8.05 -7.27
N SER A 47 1.76 -8.01 -8.33
CA SER A 47 2.47 -9.18 -8.83
C SER A 47 3.70 -9.52 -7.99
N THR A 48 4.21 -10.76 -8.10
CA THR A 48 5.48 -11.17 -7.49
C THR A 48 6.64 -10.24 -7.87
N ASP A 49 6.68 -9.75 -9.12
CA ASP A 49 7.69 -8.79 -9.57
C ASP A 49 7.66 -7.48 -8.78
N TYR A 50 6.48 -6.97 -8.42
CA TYR A 50 6.34 -5.78 -7.58
C TYR A 50 6.94 -6.02 -6.18
N PHE A 51 6.67 -7.17 -5.58
CA PHE A 51 7.29 -7.55 -4.30
C PHE A 51 8.81 -7.71 -4.42
N CYS A 52 9.32 -8.28 -5.51
CA CYS A 52 10.75 -8.32 -5.80
C CYS A 52 11.35 -6.90 -5.84
N LYS A 53 10.68 -5.91 -6.48
CA LYS A 53 11.13 -4.51 -6.46
C LYS A 53 11.10 -3.88 -5.06
N ILE A 54 10.13 -4.22 -4.22
CA ILE A 54 10.15 -3.82 -2.81
C ILE A 54 11.36 -4.43 -2.10
N PHE A 55 11.57 -5.75 -2.18
CA PHE A 55 12.65 -6.40 -1.45
C PHE A 55 14.04 -5.98 -1.94
N ASP A 56 14.25 -5.83 -3.25
CA ASP A 56 15.46 -5.24 -3.83
C ASP A 56 15.72 -3.85 -3.27
N ARG A 57 14.67 -3.02 -3.17
CA ARG A 57 14.77 -1.67 -2.63
C ARG A 57 15.09 -1.68 -1.14
N LEU A 58 14.35 -2.43 -0.32
CA LEU A 58 14.58 -2.51 1.12
C LEU A 58 15.98 -3.05 1.42
N LYS A 59 16.44 -4.06 0.68
CA LYS A 59 17.81 -4.60 0.75
C LYS A 59 18.87 -3.55 0.37
N SER A 60 18.63 -2.79 -0.71
CA SER A 60 19.51 -1.68 -1.11
C SER A 60 19.52 -0.54 -0.09
N LEU A 61 18.46 -0.35 0.69
CA LEU A 61 18.39 0.66 1.74
C LEU A 61 19.05 0.15 3.03
N SER A 62 18.93 -1.14 3.37
CA SER A 62 19.52 -1.71 4.59
C SER A 62 21.06 -1.71 4.62
N THR A 63 21.73 -1.23 3.57
CA THR A 63 23.18 -1.01 3.58
C THR A 63 23.59 0.37 4.09
N MET A 64 22.66 1.33 4.22
CA MET A 64 22.95 2.68 4.72
C MET A 64 22.50 2.87 6.17
N THR A 65 23.18 3.76 6.89
CA THR A 65 22.84 4.15 8.26
C THR A 65 21.53 4.95 8.32
N VAL A 66 20.89 4.99 9.49
CA VAL A 66 19.71 5.83 9.71
C VAL A 66 20.01 7.32 9.40
N THR A 67 21.21 7.79 9.77
CA THR A 67 21.64 9.17 9.46
C THR A 67 21.73 9.43 7.96
N GLU A 68 22.31 8.51 7.18
CA GLU A 68 22.36 8.63 5.71
C GLU A 68 20.95 8.59 5.09
N PHE A 69 20.11 7.64 5.49
CA PHE A 69 18.74 7.52 4.99
C PHE A 69 17.91 8.79 5.22
N VAL A 70 18.03 9.40 6.41
CA VAL A 70 17.26 10.60 6.78
C VAL A 70 17.85 11.89 6.21
N SER A 71 19.16 11.98 6.00
CA SER A 71 19.83 13.17 5.46
C SER A 71 19.88 13.20 3.93
N ASN A 72 19.82 12.06 3.26
CA ASN A 72 19.92 11.94 1.80
C ASN A 72 18.70 12.57 1.10
N ARG A 73 18.94 13.69 0.41
CA ARG A 73 17.94 14.45 -0.37
C ARG A 73 17.96 14.11 -1.87
N SER A 74 18.55 12.99 -2.26
CA SER A 74 18.63 12.60 -3.68
C SER A 74 17.23 12.40 -4.29
N SER A 75 17.08 12.82 -5.54
CA SER A 75 15.84 12.68 -6.31
C SER A 75 15.49 11.22 -6.66
N SER A 76 16.42 10.28 -6.47
CA SER A 76 16.23 8.84 -6.60
C SER A 76 15.75 8.17 -5.30
N LEU A 77 16.08 8.73 -4.14
CA LEU A 77 15.62 8.22 -2.85
C LEU A 77 14.25 8.81 -2.46
N LYS A 78 14.09 10.13 -2.61
CA LYS A 78 12.91 10.90 -2.20
C LYS A 78 12.46 10.63 -0.75
N SER A 79 13.42 10.32 0.12
CA SER A 79 13.27 10.08 1.56
C SER A 79 13.03 11.41 2.29
N HIS A 80 11.85 11.58 2.89
CA HIS A 80 11.50 12.76 3.69
C HIS A 80 10.25 12.54 4.56
N CYS A 81 10.15 13.35 5.63
CA CYS A 81 8.89 13.52 6.36
C CYS A 81 7.83 14.15 5.45
N ILE A 82 6.58 13.74 5.65
CA ILE A 82 5.39 14.31 5.02
C ILE A 82 4.50 14.97 6.08
N LYS A 83 3.37 15.52 5.65
CA LYS A 83 2.18 15.65 6.49
C LYS A 83 1.06 14.86 5.85
N TRP A 84 0.21 14.21 6.64
CA TRP A 84 -0.92 13.45 6.10
C TRP A 84 -1.93 14.34 5.37
N GLU A 85 -2.19 15.55 5.89
CA GLU A 85 -3.07 16.58 5.29
C GLU A 85 -2.73 16.94 3.82
N ASP A 86 -1.44 16.88 3.46
CA ASP A 86 -0.95 17.18 2.10
C ASP A 86 -1.00 15.95 1.17
N THR A 87 -1.37 14.77 1.69
CA THR A 87 -1.51 13.53 0.91
C THR A 87 -2.95 13.27 0.53
N SER A 88 -3.15 12.22 -0.29
CA SER A 88 -4.48 11.72 -0.61
C SER A 88 -5.00 10.63 0.35
N VAL A 89 -4.43 10.51 1.56
CA VAL A 89 -4.97 9.77 2.72
C VAL A 89 -4.70 10.62 3.99
N PRO A 90 -5.50 11.67 4.23
CA PRO A 90 -5.27 12.56 5.37
C PRO A 90 -5.42 11.87 6.74
N GLN A 91 -6.13 10.73 6.79
CA GLN A 91 -6.34 9.90 7.99
C GLN A 91 -5.16 8.96 8.34
N GLY A 92 -4.01 9.05 7.67
CA GLY A 92 -3.01 7.96 7.56
C GLY A 92 -2.72 7.14 8.84
N PHE A 93 -2.33 7.77 9.95
CA PHE A 93 -1.99 7.06 11.20
C PHE A 93 -3.19 6.84 12.16
N GLU A 94 -4.43 7.25 11.81
CA GLU A 94 -5.58 7.22 12.75
C GLU A 94 -5.92 5.83 13.30
N HIS A 95 -5.59 4.77 12.56
CA HIS A 95 -5.80 3.38 12.98
C HIS A 95 -4.79 2.90 14.06
N LEU A 96 -3.73 3.67 14.32
CA LEU A 96 -2.73 3.39 15.34
C LEU A 96 -3.10 4.02 16.68
N ASN A 97 -2.45 3.60 17.77
CA ASN A 97 -2.59 4.28 19.06
C ASN A 97 -1.95 5.69 19.05
N GLU A 98 -2.35 6.53 20.01
CA GLU A 98 -1.88 7.92 20.14
C GLU A 98 -0.35 8.06 20.16
N GLN A 99 0.36 7.10 20.76
CA GLN A 99 1.83 7.11 20.83
C GLN A 99 2.46 7.00 19.43
N PHE A 100 1.91 6.17 18.54
CA PHE A 100 2.40 6.06 17.16
C PHE A 100 1.89 7.19 16.26
N GLN A 101 0.67 7.69 16.50
CA GLN A 101 0.16 8.90 15.82
C GLN A 101 1.05 10.13 16.04
N ALA A 102 1.71 10.23 17.20
CA ALA A 102 2.62 11.33 17.52
C ALA A 102 3.96 11.33 16.75
N TYR A 103 4.32 10.24 16.04
CA TYR A 103 5.57 10.21 15.27
C TYR A 103 5.46 10.99 13.95
N PRO A 104 6.52 11.69 13.50
CA PRO A 104 6.52 12.33 12.19
C PRO A 104 6.34 11.29 11.07
N PRO A 105 5.28 11.40 10.24
CA PRO A 105 5.07 10.47 9.14
C PRO A 105 6.13 10.67 8.05
N TYR A 106 6.56 9.57 7.48
CA TYR A 106 7.75 9.52 6.63
C TYR A 106 7.49 8.69 5.37
N GLN A 107 8.06 9.10 4.23
CA GLN A 107 7.96 8.36 2.98
C GLN A 107 9.31 8.22 2.27
N PHE A 108 9.45 7.15 1.47
CA PHE A 108 10.53 6.99 0.49
C PHE A 108 10.02 6.28 -0.77
N ALA A 109 10.67 6.51 -1.92
CA ALA A 109 10.23 5.93 -3.19
C ALA A 109 10.79 4.51 -3.41
N ILE A 110 9.97 3.61 -3.96
CA ILE A 110 10.40 2.24 -4.30
C ILE A 110 11.34 2.28 -5.52
N SER A 111 10.93 2.94 -6.60
CA SER A 111 11.75 3.24 -7.78
C SER A 111 11.66 4.72 -8.18
N ARG A 112 12.01 5.10 -9.42
CA ARG A 112 11.97 6.47 -9.93
C ARG A 112 10.54 6.92 -10.30
N ASN A 113 9.60 6.72 -9.37
CA ASN A 113 8.14 6.91 -9.43
C ASN A 113 7.31 5.81 -10.11
N GLU A 114 7.87 4.71 -10.63
CA GLU A 114 7.04 3.68 -11.28
C GLU A 114 6.26 2.84 -10.25
N HIS A 115 6.94 2.43 -9.17
CA HIS A 115 6.39 1.48 -8.18
C HIS A 115 5.82 2.16 -6.93
N GLY A 116 5.53 3.46 -6.97
CA GLY A 116 5.00 4.20 -5.81
C GLY A 116 6.01 4.43 -4.69
N ARG A 117 5.50 4.53 -3.45
CA ARG A 117 6.24 4.95 -2.25
C ARG A 117 5.76 4.21 -1.02
N ILE A 118 6.71 3.88 -0.15
CA ILE A 118 6.43 3.29 1.17
C ILE A 118 6.25 4.42 2.18
N HIS A 119 5.21 4.31 3.00
CA HIS A 119 4.96 5.20 4.14
C HIS A 119 5.21 4.46 5.47
N GLY A 120 5.64 5.20 6.47
CA GLY A 120 5.98 4.67 7.78
C GLY A 120 6.42 5.76 8.76
N PHE A 121 7.04 5.35 9.86
CA PHE A 121 7.67 6.24 10.83
C PHE A 121 9.02 5.68 11.30
N LEU A 122 9.91 6.57 11.75
CA LEU A 122 11.21 6.18 12.30
C LEU A 122 11.15 5.97 13.81
N LEU A 123 11.42 4.74 14.22
CA LEU A 123 11.92 4.39 15.55
C LEU A 123 13.45 4.15 15.43
N THR A 124 14.03 3.37 16.35
CA THR A 124 15.34 2.72 16.17
C THR A 124 15.38 1.81 14.93
N ILE A 125 14.20 1.31 14.50
CA ILE A 125 13.94 0.54 13.28
C ILE A 125 12.89 1.33 12.47
N PHE A 126 12.97 1.34 11.14
CA PHE A 126 11.93 1.93 10.31
C PHE A 126 10.69 1.03 10.35
N SER A 127 9.58 1.55 10.87
CA SER A 127 8.31 0.83 10.90
C SER A 127 7.53 1.15 9.63
N ILE A 128 7.37 0.15 8.77
CA ILE A 128 6.55 0.22 7.55
C ILE A 128 5.08 0.14 7.97
N LEU A 129 4.30 1.07 7.45
CA LEU A 129 2.84 1.08 7.58
C LEU A 129 2.16 0.77 6.26
N SER A 130 2.65 1.28 5.13
CA SER A 130 1.98 1.02 3.84
C SER A 130 2.89 1.11 2.63
N GLY A 131 2.51 0.42 1.55
CA GLY A 131 3.35 0.18 0.39
C GLY A 131 3.24 1.16 -0.80
N LEU A 132 2.21 2.01 -0.88
CA LEU A 132 1.91 2.78 -2.10
C LEU A 132 1.46 4.24 -1.87
N ILE A 133 1.02 4.93 -2.95
CA ILE A 133 0.70 6.38 -3.13
C ILE A 133 1.95 7.21 -3.53
N GLN A 134 2.08 7.95 -4.64
CA GLN A 134 1.21 8.50 -5.73
C GLN A 134 2.11 8.68 -7.01
N ARG A 135 1.68 8.87 -8.28
CA ARG A 135 0.37 8.95 -8.99
C ARG A 135 0.63 8.82 -10.52
N THR A 136 -0.44 8.79 -11.34
CA THR A 136 -0.51 8.90 -12.84
C THR A 136 0.03 7.69 -13.61
N THR A 137 -0.72 6.99 -14.48
CA THR A 137 -2.11 7.16 -14.98
C THR A 137 -3.01 5.98 -14.57
N PHE A 138 -4.25 6.27 -14.18
CA PHE A 138 -5.27 5.23 -13.93
C PHE A 138 -6.00 4.91 -15.24
N THR A 139 -5.47 3.99 -16.04
CA THR A 139 -6.21 3.40 -17.16
C THR A 139 -7.23 2.40 -16.60
N HIS A 140 -8.48 2.87 -16.44
CA HIS A 140 -9.72 2.08 -16.35
C HIS A 140 -9.60 0.60 -15.91
N ASP A 141 -9.17 0.37 -14.66
CA ASP A 141 -9.54 -0.86 -13.96
C ASP A 141 -10.78 -0.57 -13.11
N ILE A 142 -11.91 -1.04 -13.62
CA ILE A 142 -13.21 -1.01 -12.93
C ILE A 142 -13.10 -1.91 -11.70
N PHE A 143 -13.60 -1.43 -10.55
CA PHE A 143 -13.69 -2.26 -9.34
C PHE A 143 -14.61 -3.45 -9.61
N MET A 144 -14.06 -4.66 -9.53
CA MET A 144 -14.76 -5.90 -9.79
C MET A 144 -15.12 -6.61 -8.47
N GLU A 145 -16.29 -6.25 -7.91
CA GLU A 145 -16.89 -6.91 -6.74
C GLU A 145 -17.64 -8.19 -7.18
N TYR A 146 -16.90 -9.26 -7.49
CA TYR A 146 -17.48 -10.59 -7.71
C TYR A 146 -17.52 -11.38 -6.43
N THR A 147 -18.61 -12.11 -6.21
CA THR A 147 -18.73 -12.99 -5.05
C THR A 147 -18.15 -14.36 -5.40
N ILE A 148 -16.93 -14.62 -4.92
CA ILE A 148 -16.25 -15.91 -5.10
C ILE A 148 -16.43 -16.74 -3.82
N SER A 149 -17.03 -17.92 -3.96
CA SER A 149 -17.12 -18.90 -2.88
C SER A 149 -16.12 -20.04 -3.10
N VAL A 150 -15.37 -20.42 -2.06
CA VAL A 150 -14.43 -21.56 -2.12
C VAL A 150 -14.85 -22.59 -1.08
N LYS A 151 -15.05 -23.84 -1.51
CA LYS A 151 -15.46 -24.97 -0.68
C LYS A 151 -14.51 -26.15 -0.88
N ILE A 152 -14.49 -27.08 0.08
CA ILE A 152 -13.80 -28.37 -0.10
C ILE A 152 -14.86 -29.38 -0.53
N GLU A 153 -14.59 -30.08 -1.63
CA GLU A 153 -15.46 -31.14 -2.15
C GLU A 153 -14.67 -32.45 -2.26
N ASN A 154 -15.38 -33.57 -2.24
CA ASN A 154 -14.77 -34.89 -2.37
C ASN A 154 -15.07 -35.41 -3.79
N ILE A 155 -14.03 -35.51 -4.60
CA ILE A 155 -14.09 -35.93 -6.00
C ILE A 155 -13.19 -37.16 -6.12
N ASP A 156 -13.77 -38.28 -6.54
CA ASP A 156 -13.09 -39.59 -6.68
C ASP A 156 -12.29 -40.08 -5.45
N GLY A 157 -12.62 -39.58 -4.25
CA GLY A 157 -11.97 -39.91 -2.98
C GLY A 157 -10.99 -38.85 -2.48
N GLU A 158 -10.65 -37.85 -3.31
CA GLU A 158 -9.72 -36.78 -2.98
C GLU A 158 -10.44 -35.50 -2.55
N LYS A 159 -9.84 -34.75 -1.61
CA LYS A 159 -10.38 -33.48 -1.11
C LYS A 159 -9.79 -32.32 -1.91
N ILE A 160 -10.60 -31.74 -2.79
CA ILE A 160 -10.19 -30.66 -3.69
C ILE A 160 -10.89 -29.36 -3.27
N TYR A 161 -10.21 -28.22 -3.37
CA TYR A 161 -10.82 -26.90 -3.22
C TYR A 161 -11.46 -26.48 -4.54
N VAL A 162 -12.74 -26.14 -4.48
CA VAL A 162 -13.56 -25.73 -5.62
C VAL A 162 -13.99 -24.28 -5.42
N ALA A 163 -13.56 -23.39 -6.31
CA ALA A 163 -13.93 -21.98 -6.35
C ALA A 163 -15.01 -21.73 -7.40
N ARG A 164 -16.10 -21.05 -7.02
CA ARG A 164 -17.23 -20.69 -7.90
C ARG A 164 -17.55 -19.21 -7.81
N VAL A 165 -18.03 -18.63 -8.92
CA VAL A 165 -18.34 -17.20 -9.04
C VAL A 165 -19.85 -17.00 -9.19
N ASP A 166 -20.49 -16.33 -8.24
CA ASP A 166 -21.96 -16.18 -8.18
C ASP A 166 -22.59 -15.49 -9.40
N GLU A 167 -21.84 -14.58 -10.04
CA GLU A 167 -22.26 -13.87 -11.25
C GLU A 167 -21.87 -14.58 -12.55
N LEU A 168 -21.00 -15.59 -12.49
CA LEU A 168 -20.54 -16.39 -13.63
C LEU A 168 -20.71 -17.88 -13.28
N PRO A 169 -21.94 -18.43 -13.33
CA PRO A 169 -22.24 -19.78 -12.85
C PRO A 169 -21.50 -20.89 -13.62
N ASP A 170 -20.99 -20.59 -14.80
CA ASP A 170 -20.17 -21.50 -15.62
C ASP A 170 -18.69 -21.53 -15.20
N VAL A 171 -18.26 -20.66 -14.27
CA VAL A 171 -16.87 -20.59 -13.77
C VAL A 171 -16.74 -21.41 -12.49
N GLU A 172 -16.05 -22.54 -12.61
CA GLU A 172 -15.72 -23.44 -11.52
C GLU A 172 -14.27 -23.90 -11.64
N GLU A 173 -13.45 -23.56 -10.64
CA GLU A 173 -11.99 -23.76 -10.66
C GLU A 173 -11.55 -24.67 -9.52
N TYR A 174 -10.68 -25.62 -9.81
CA TYR A 174 -10.32 -26.72 -8.93
C TYR A 174 -8.82 -26.67 -8.58
N ALA A 175 -8.46 -26.81 -7.31
CA ALA A 175 -7.06 -26.92 -6.90
C ALA A 175 -6.87 -27.64 -5.55
N ASP A 176 -5.65 -28.11 -5.31
CA ASP A 176 -5.23 -28.76 -4.05
C ASP A 176 -5.19 -27.80 -2.86
N THR A 177 -5.22 -26.48 -3.10
CA THR A 177 -5.21 -25.45 -2.07
C THR A 177 -6.25 -24.37 -2.33
N ARG A 178 -6.78 -23.79 -1.24
CA ARG A 178 -7.75 -22.69 -1.28
C ARG A 178 -7.27 -21.50 -2.11
N ASP A 179 -6.01 -21.12 -1.92
CA ASP A 179 -5.44 -19.92 -2.53
C ASP A 179 -5.25 -20.10 -4.03
N MET A 180 -4.84 -21.29 -4.48
CA MET A 180 -4.77 -21.62 -5.91
C MET A 180 -6.14 -21.61 -6.58
N ALA A 181 -7.17 -22.22 -5.95
CA ALA A 181 -8.52 -22.21 -6.50
C ALA A 181 -9.07 -20.77 -6.63
N LEU A 182 -8.78 -19.91 -5.64
CA LEU A 182 -9.13 -18.48 -5.69
C LEU A 182 -8.37 -17.72 -6.78
N THR A 183 -7.06 -17.96 -6.94
CA THR A 183 -6.24 -17.33 -7.99
C THR A 183 -6.72 -17.71 -9.39
N LEU A 184 -7.01 -18.99 -9.63
CA LEU A 184 -7.55 -19.47 -10.90
C LEU A 184 -8.89 -18.77 -11.21
N ALA A 185 -9.82 -18.70 -10.25
CA ALA A 185 -11.10 -18.02 -10.45
C ALA A 185 -10.94 -16.54 -10.81
N LEU A 186 -9.99 -15.83 -10.16
CA LEU A 186 -9.69 -14.43 -10.47
C LEU A 186 -9.10 -14.24 -11.88
N ASP A 187 -8.23 -15.13 -12.32
CA ASP A 187 -7.62 -15.05 -13.65
C ASP A 187 -8.59 -15.47 -14.77
N THR A 188 -9.50 -16.42 -14.51
CA THR A 188 -10.62 -16.75 -15.41
C THR A 188 -11.59 -15.58 -15.54
N ILE A 189 -11.95 -14.88 -14.45
CA ILE A 189 -12.74 -13.63 -14.51
C ILE A 189 -12.03 -12.59 -15.40
N ARG A 190 -10.75 -12.30 -15.15
CA ARG A 190 -9.96 -11.31 -15.92
C ARG A 190 -9.89 -11.66 -17.40
N THR A 191 -9.62 -12.93 -17.72
CA THR A 191 -9.48 -13.42 -19.10
C THR A 191 -10.81 -13.31 -19.85
N THR A 192 -11.91 -13.69 -19.20
CA THR A 192 -13.25 -13.62 -19.79
C THR A 192 -13.69 -12.16 -19.97
N GLN A 193 -13.40 -11.27 -19.02
CA GLN A 193 -13.64 -9.82 -19.17
C GLN A 193 -12.89 -9.21 -20.35
N LYS A 194 -11.61 -9.56 -20.51
CA LYS A 194 -10.80 -9.13 -21.65
C LYS A 194 -11.41 -9.60 -22.97
N PHE A 195 -11.82 -10.87 -23.06
CA PHE A 195 -12.49 -11.42 -24.23
C PHE A 195 -13.81 -10.69 -24.56
N PHE A 196 -14.67 -10.44 -23.57
CA PHE A 196 -15.91 -9.70 -23.78
C PHE A 196 -15.66 -8.26 -24.26
N ASN A 197 -14.69 -7.56 -23.67
CA ASN A 197 -14.29 -6.22 -24.09
C ASN A 197 -13.76 -6.21 -25.54
N GLU A 198 -12.92 -7.17 -25.93
CA GLU A 198 -12.42 -7.34 -27.31
C GLU A 198 -13.54 -7.65 -28.31
N LYS A 199 -14.62 -8.30 -27.87
CA LYS A 199 -15.83 -8.57 -28.66
C LYS A 199 -16.87 -7.44 -28.64
N GLY A 200 -16.66 -6.37 -27.86
CA GLY A 200 -17.65 -5.31 -27.65
C GLY A 200 -18.93 -5.79 -26.94
N MET A 201 -18.83 -6.90 -26.19
CA MET A 201 -19.94 -7.51 -25.47
C MET A 201 -20.01 -7.01 -24.03
N SER A 202 -21.22 -6.82 -23.51
CA SER A 202 -21.43 -6.48 -22.10
C SER A 202 -21.14 -7.68 -21.20
N PHE A 203 -20.16 -7.54 -20.30
CA PHE A 203 -19.89 -8.54 -19.27
C PHE A 203 -21.01 -8.58 -18.20
N PRO A 204 -21.31 -9.73 -17.57
CA PRO A 204 -22.29 -9.81 -16.49
C PRO A 204 -22.00 -8.81 -15.36
N HIS A 205 -23.03 -8.14 -14.87
CA HIS A 205 -22.88 -7.11 -13.84
C HIS A 205 -22.91 -7.74 -12.43
N GLN A 206 -22.10 -7.18 -11.54
CA GLN A 206 -21.94 -7.59 -10.13
C GLN A 206 -23.29 -7.56 -9.38
N ARG A 207 -23.55 -8.53 -8.50
CA ARG A 207 -24.69 -8.41 -7.59
C ARG A 207 -24.35 -7.40 -6.49
N ARG A 208 -25.09 -6.29 -6.42
CA ARG A 208 -25.02 -5.40 -5.25
C ARG A 208 -25.34 -6.18 -3.98
N THR A 209 -24.35 -6.39 -3.14
CA THR A 209 -24.52 -6.87 -1.77
C THR A 209 -25.20 -5.78 -0.95
N HIS A 210 -26.52 -5.76 -0.96
CA HIS A 210 -27.27 -5.04 0.06
C HIS A 210 -26.92 -5.65 1.42
N ALA A 211 -26.11 -4.92 2.20
CA ALA A 211 -25.91 -5.21 3.62
C ALA A 211 -27.28 -5.25 4.29
N LYS A 212 -27.75 -6.45 4.63
CA LYS A 212 -28.90 -6.62 5.51
C LYS A 212 -28.43 -6.22 6.91
N ASN A 213 -28.94 -5.10 7.41
CA ASN A 213 -28.82 -4.76 8.82
C ASN A 213 -29.47 -5.86 9.66
N LEU A 214 -28.68 -6.59 10.45
CA LEU A 214 -28.97 -7.17 11.77
C LEU A 214 -27.78 -8.01 12.24
#